data_AF-A0A1V5G5J1-F1
#
_entry.id   AF-A0A1V5G5J1-F1
#
_cell.length_a   1.000
_cell.length_b   1.000
_cell.length_c   1.000
_cell.angle_alpha   90.00
_cell.angle_beta   90.00
_cell.angle_gamma   90.00
#
_symmetry.space_group_name_H-M   'P 1'
#
loop_
_entity.id
_entity.type
_entity.pdbx_description
1 polymer ?
#
loop_
_entity_poly.entity_id
_entity_poly.type
_entity_poly.pdbx_seq_one_letter_code
_entity_poly.pdbx_strand_id
1 'polypeptide(L)'
;MLSKELASTQTDLLKQKEITGAMKQDMGVMADRNAQPVSLNAMPDVADAAARIYWMKNSGEVYIDPSNLPAPPKGKQYQFWAIVDGVPESGGMINTDIEVNGKKVHIQKMKSFGRAQAFAVSLEDAGPEKPVPSKVIVMGKI
;
A
#
# COMPACT_ATOMS: atom_id res chain seq x y z
N MET A 1 -35.49 17.41 14.17
CA MET A 1 -34.33 17.86 13.37
C MET A 1 -33.04 17.82 14.19
N LEU A 2 -32.99 18.38 15.41
CA LEU A 2 -31.80 18.32 16.30
C LEU A 2 -31.22 16.91 16.52
N SER A 3 -32.05 15.88 16.70
CA SER A 3 -31.55 14.51 16.92
C SER A 3 -30.82 13.91 15.72
N LYS A 4 -31.21 14.29 14.49
CA LYS A 4 -30.54 13.84 13.25
C LYS A 4 -29.18 14.52 13.09
N GLU A 5 -29.11 15.80 13.43
CA GLU A 5 -27.89 16.62 13.34
C GLU A 5 -26.85 16.23 14.42
N LEU A 6 -27.29 15.89 15.62
CA LEU A 6 -26.41 15.32 16.65
C LEU A 6 -25.83 13.96 16.22
N ALA A 7 -26.66 13.10 15.63
CA ALA A 7 -26.22 11.78 15.14
C ALA A 7 -25.22 11.89 13.97
N SER A 8 -25.45 12.81 13.03
CA SER A 8 -24.49 13.06 11.95
C SER A 8 -23.17 13.60 12.48
N THR A 9 -23.23 14.59 13.37
CA THR A 9 -22.02 15.19 13.99
C THR A 9 -21.21 14.15 14.77
N GLN A 10 -21.88 13.27 15.52
CA GLN A 10 -21.22 12.19 16.24
C GLN A 10 -20.52 11.21 15.30
N THR A 11 -21.16 10.89 14.17
CA THR A 11 -20.61 10.01 13.12
C THR A 11 -19.37 10.63 12.48
N ASP A 12 -19.43 11.92 12.15
CA ASP A 12 -18.32 12.62 11.52
C ASP A 12 -17.12 12.76 12.47
N LEU A 13 -17.38 13.00 13.77
CA LEU A 13 -16.33 13.03 14.78
C LEU A 13 -15.63 11.67 14.94
N LEU A 14 -16.37 10.57 14.88
CA LEU A 14 -15.80 9.22 14.93
C LEU A 14 -14.89 8.97 13.72
N LYS A 15 -15.36 9.28 12.51
CA LYS A 15 -14.56 9.19 11.29
C LYS A 15 -13.29 10.03 11.38
N GLN A 16 -13.39 11.27 11.88
CA GLN A 16 -12.23 12.15 12.04
C GLN A 16 -11.19 11.60 13.02
N LYS A 17 -11.64 10.97 14.13
CA LYS A 17 -10.74 10.30 15.08
C LYS A 17 -10.03 9.11 14.45
N GLU A 18 -10.73 8.27 13.70
CA GLU A 18 -10.15 7.14 12.97
C GLU A 18 -9.10 7.61 11.96
N ILE A 19 -9.43 8.63 11.16
CA ILE A 19 -8.53 9.26 10.19
C ILE A 19 -7.27 9.79 10.87
N THR A 20 -7.44 10.53 11.98
CA THR A 20 -6.30 11.09 12.72
C THR A 20 -5.42 9.98 13.30
N GLY A 21 -6.03 8.89 13.78
CA GLY A 21 -5.32 7.70 14.24
C GLY A 21 -4.48 7.06 13.14
N ALA A 22 -5.09 6.82 11.97
CA ALA A 22 -4.42 6.26 10.81
C ALA A 22 -3.25 7.15 10.32
N MET A 23 -3.45 8.46 10.22
CA MET A 23 -2.38 9.40 9.84
C MET A 23 -1.22 9.41 10.84
N LYS A 24 -1.50 9.33 12.15
CA LYS A 24 -0.43 9.22 13.16
C LYS A 24 0.35 7.91 13.01
N GLN A 25 -0.34 6.82 12.70
CA GLN A 25 0.31 5.54 12.43
C GLN A 25 1.19 5.62 11.17
N ASP A 26 0.71 6.24 10.09
CA ASP A 26 1.50 6.47 8.87
C ASP A 26 2.77 7.25 9.17
N MET A 27 2.64 8.39 9.86
CA MET A 27 3.79 9.20 10.26
C MET A 27 4.76 8.40 11.13
N GLY A 28 4.24 7.52 12.00
CA GLY A 28 5.05 6.61 12.81
C GLY A 28 5.88 5.65 11.96
N VAL A 29 5.28 5.03 10.93
CA VAL A 29 5.97 4.15 10.00
C VAL A 29 7.02 4.92 9.18
N MET A 30 6.66 6.09 8.65
CA MET A 30 7.57 6.92 7.85
C MET A 30 8.77 7.44 8.66
N ALA A 31 8.55 7.74 9.95
CA ALA A 31 9.57 8.28 10.84
C ALA A 31 10.33 7.20 11.64
N ASP A 32 9.96 5.92 11.51
CA ASP A 32 10.64 4.84 12.22
C ASP A 32 12.09 4.74 11.76
N ARG A 33 13.03 4.80 12.71
CA ARG A 33 14.47 4.73 12.43
C ARG A 33 14.90 3.40 11.80
N ASN A 34 14.10 2.35 11.96
CA ASN A 34 14.36 1.03 11.39
C ASN A 34 13.75 0.88 9.99
N ALA A 35 12.94 1.84 9.54
CA ALA A 35 12.37 1.84 8.21
C ALA A 35 13.48 2.11 7.17
N GLN A 36 13.72 1.15 6.29
CA GLN A 36 14.42 1.37 5.04
C GLN A 36 13.40 1.78 3.97
N PRO A 37 13.38 3.04 3.50
CA PRO A 37 12.55 3.43 2.39
C PRO A 37 13.09 2.82 1.08
N VAL A 38 12.21 2.22 0.29
CA VAL A 38 12.53 1.70 -1.05
C VAL A 38 11.55 2.31 -2.05
N SER A 39 12.07 3.04 -3.03
CA SER A 39 11.25 3.62 -4.10
C SER A 39 11.01 2.57 -5.19
N LEU A 40 9.74 2.32 -5.51
CA LEU A 40 9.36 1.48 -6.66
C LEU A 40 9.04 2.41 -7.83
N ASN A 41 9.84 2.32 -8.88
CA ASN A 41 9.69 3.14 -10.08
C ASN A 41 8.96 2.35 -11.17
N ALA A 42 8.29 3.06 -12.06
CA ALA A 42 7.61 2.47 -13.21
C ALA A 42 8.56 1.60 -14.06
N MET A 43 8.02 0.49 -14.56
CA MET A 43 8.66 -0.29 -15.62
C MET A 43 8.68 0.52 -16.93
N PRO A 44 9.60 0.22 -17.89
CA PRO A 44 9.76 1.02 -19.10
C PRO A 44 8.50 1.21 -19.97
N ASP A 45 7.55 0.27 -19.92
CA ASP A 45 6.28 0.29 -20.66
C ASP A 45 5.11 0.88 -19.85
N VAL A 46 5.37 1.44 -18.68
CA VAL A 46 4.36 1.98 -17.76
C VAL A 46 4.63 3.47 -17.55
N ALA A 47 3.63 4.30 -17.86
CA ALA A 47 3.69 5.73 -17.59
C ALA A 47 3.20 6.03 -16.17
N ASP A 48 3.83 7.01 -15.52
CA ASP A 48 3.32 7.72 -14.34
C ASP A 48 2.85 6.81 -13.18
N ALA A 49 3.63 5.78 -12.86
CA ALA A 49 3.37 4.90 -11.72
C ALA A 49 4.56 4.87 -10.76
N ALA A 50 4.28 5.02 -9.46
CA ALA A 50 5.27 4.83 -8.41
C ALA A 50 4.62 4.33 -7.13
N ALA A 51 5.41 3.68 -6.28
CA ALA A 51 5.02 3.36 -4.91
C ALA A 51 6.24 3.50 -4.00
N ARG A 52 6.02 3.56 -2.69
CA ARG A 52 7.10 3.55 -1.71
C ARG A 52 6.89 2.45 -0.69
N ILE A 53 7.95 1.72 -0.42
CA ILE A 53 7.99 0.71 0.62
C ILE A 53 8.74 1.25 1.82
N TYR A 54 8.26 0.95 3.01
CA TYR A 54 8.99 1.12 4.28
C TYR A 54 9.22 -0.28 4.85
N TRP A 55 10.46 -0.78 4.74
CA TRP A 55 10.83 -2.11 5.23
C TRP A 55 11.57 -1.99 6.56
N MET A 56 10.96 -2.49 7.63
CA MET A 56 11.52 -2.48 8.97
C MET A 56 12.64 -3.52 9.08
N LYS A 57 13.90 -3.08 9.07
CA LYS A 57 15.06 -4.00 8.99
C LYS A 57 15.24 -4.89 10.23
N ASN A 58 14.67 -4.49 11.36
CA ASN A 58 14.73 -5.23 12.62
C ASN A 58 13.64 -6.33 12.72
N SER A 59 12.44 -6.10 12.20
CA SER A 59 11.30 -7.02 12.31
C SER A 59 10.97 -7.75 11.00
N GLY A 60 11.43 -7.23 9.86
CA GLY A 60 11.04 -7.68 8.53
C GLY A 60 9.67 -7.17 8.09
N GLU A 61 8.99 -6.34 8.90
CA GLU A 61 7.67 -5.81 8.55
C GLU A 61 7.76 -4.90 7.33
N VAL A 62 6.82 -5.06 6.41
CA VAL A 62 6.76 -4.28 5.18
C VAL A 62 5.48 -3.47 5.16
N TYR A 63 5.64 -2.21 4.79
CA TYR A 63 4.56 -1.27 4.64
C TYR A 63 4.65 -0.63 3.25
N ILE A 64 3.51 -0.44 2.59
CA ILE A 64 3.45 0.19 1.27
C ILE A 64 2.63 1.48 1.33
N ASP A 65 3.18 2.53 0.74
CA ASP A 65 2.49 3.74 0.32
C ASP A 65 2.20 3.62 -1.19
N PRO A 66 0.93 3.31 -1.57
CA PRO A 66 0.52 3.16 -2.95
C PRO A 66 -0.03 4.46 -3.56
N SER A 67 0.09 5.62 -2.90
CA SER A 67 -0.63 6.85 -3.29
C SER A 67 -0.28 7.38 -4.68
N ASN A 68 0.86 6.96 -5.26
CA ASN A 68 1.28 7.33 -6.62
C ASN A 68 1.05 6.20 -7.66
N LEU A 69 0.30 5.16 -7.31
CA LEU A 69 -0.18 4.20 -8.28
C LEU A 69 -1.42 4.78 -8.98
N PRO A 70 -1.56 4.61 -10.31
CA PRO A 70 -2.78 5.01 -11.00
C PRO A 70 -3.98 4.21 -10.47
N ALA A 71 -5.19 4.70 -10.70
CA ALA A 71 -6.38 3.91 -10.39
C ALA A 71 -6.35 2.62 -11.23
N PRO A 72 -6.55 1.43 -10.64
CA PRO A 72 -6.59 0.21 -11.43
C PRO A 72 -7.78 0.26 -12.41
N PRO A 73 -7.60 -0.16 -13.68
CA PRO A 73 -8.71 -0.28 -14.61
C PRO A 73 -9.82 -1.19 -14.07
N LYS A 74 -11.04 -1.04 -14.59
CA LYS A 74 -12.18 -1.88 -14.18
C LYS A 74 -11.84 -3.37 -14.32
N GLY A 75 -12.08 -4.14 -13.26
CA GLY A 75 -11.81 -5.58 -13.22
C GLY A 75 -10.33 -5.92 -12.97
N LYS A 76 -9.49 -4.93 -12.65
CA LYS A 76 -8.11 -5.13 -12.24
C LYS A 76 -7.89 -4.71 -10.78
N GLN A 77 -6.81 -5.21 -10.20
CA GLN A 77 -6.39 -4.93 -8.83
C GLN A 77 -4.86 -5.02 -8.71
N TYR A 78 -4.29 -4.47 -7.65
CA TYR A 78 -2.85 -4.52 -7.42
C TYR A 78 -2.45 -5.58 -6.40
N GLN A 79 -1.34 -6.28 -6.66
CA GLN A 79 -0.73 -7.21 -5.72
C GLN A 79 0.72 -6.84 -5.46
N PHE A 80 1.15 -6.95 -4.21
CA PHE A 80 2.49 -6.67 -3.77
C PHE A 80 3.36 -7.93 -3.76
N TRP A 81 4.65 -7.78 -4.07
CA TRP A 81 5.61 -8.87 -4.16
C TRP A 81 6.95 -8.49 -3.53
N ALA A 82 7.53 -9.44 -2.81
CA ALA A 82 8.96 -9.44 -2.51
C ALA A 82 9.67 -10.41 -3.45
N ILE A 83 10.82 -10.02 -3.99
CA ILE A 83 11.67 -10.91 -4.76
C ILE A 83 12.66 -11.55 -3.79
N VAL A 84 12.55 -12.87 -3.63
CA VAL A 84 13.31 -13.68 -2.70
C VAL A 84 14.03 -14.80 -3.46
N ASP A 85 15.34 -14.70 -3.54
CA ASP A 85 16.22 -15.53 -4.38
C ASP A 85 15.80 -15.55 -5.86
N GLY A 86 15.38 -14.38 -6.35
CA GLY A 86 14.88 -14.23 -7.72
C GLY A 86 13.45 -14.76 -7.93
N VAL A 87 12.80 -15.32 -6.90
CA VAL A 87 11.42 -15.81 -6.97
C VAL A 87 10.48 -14.76 -6.36
N PRO A 88 9.39 -14.38 -7.05
CA PRO A 88 8.39 -13.49 -6.47
C PRO A 88 7.55 -14.23 -5.41
N GLU A 89 7.56 -13.74 -4.18
CA GLU A 89 6.67 -14.17 -3.11
C GLU A 89 5.54 -13.14 -2.92
N SER A 90 4.29 -13.60 -2.88
CA SER A 90 3.15 -12.71 -2.61
C SER A 90 3.31 -12.05 -1.25
N GLY A 91 3.21 -10.73 -1.25
CA GLY A 91 3.14 -9.91 -0.06
C GLY A 91 1.72 -9.48 0.31
N GLY A 92 0.73 -9.82 -0.51
CA GLY A 92 -0.69 -9.55 -0.32
C GLY A 92 -1.30 -8.55 -1.30
N MET A 93 -2.63 -8.44 -1.24
CA MET A 93 -3.42 -7.50 -2.05
C MET A 93 -3.29 -6.06 -1.54
N ILE A 94 -3.13 -5.11 -2.47
CA ILE A 94 -3.11 -3.67 -2.15
C ILE A 94 -4.54 -3.13 -2.28
N ASN A 95 -5.03 -2.55 -1.19
CA ASN A 95 -6.36 -1.97 -1.14
C ASN A 95 -6.33 -0.53 -1.68
N THR A 96 -6.83 -0.33 -2.90
CA THR A 96 -6.89 1.01 -3.52
C THR A 96 -8.15 1.82 -3.16
N ASP A 97 -9.09 1.20 -2.45
CA ASP A 97 -10.43 1.76 -2.19
C ASP A 97 -10.52 2.54 -0.87
N ILE A 98 -9.43 2.61 -0.10
CA ILE A 98 -9.40 3.34 1.17
C ILE A 98 -9.23 4.83 0.85
N GLU A 99 -10.32 5.58 0.81
CA GLU A 99 -10.26 7.04 0.68
C GLU A 99 -10.52 7.73 2.02
N VAL A 100 -9.64 8.67 2.37
CA VAL A 100 -9.78 9.53 3.55
C VAL A 100 -9.87 10.97 3.07
N ASN A 101 -11.03 11.61 3.26
CA ASN A 101 -11.30 12.98 2.82
C ASN A 101 -10.99 13.24 1.33
N GLY A 102 -11.32 12.28 0.45
CA GLY A 102 -11.08 12.38 -0.99
C GLY A 102 -9.62 12.20 -1.41
N LYS A 103 -8.74 11.76 -0.51
CA LYS A 103 -7.37 11.32 -0.83
C LYS A 103 -7.27 9.80 -0.74
N LYS A 104 -6.71 9.19 -1.78
CA LYS A 104 -6.49 7.74 -1.89
C LYS A 104 -5.32 7.29 -0.98
N VAL A 105 -5.72 6.50 0.01
CA VAL A 105 -5.03 5.43 0.73
C VAL A 105 -3.89 5.80 1.69
N HIS A 106 -3.96 5.14 2.86
CA HIS A 106 -3.08 5.05 4.02
C HIS A 106 -1.85 4.15 3.73
N ILE A 107 -0.79 4.20 4.55
CA ILE A 107 0.27 3.20 4.45
C ILE A 107 -0.30 1.84 4.86
N GLN A 108 -0.34 0.89 3.94
CA GLN A 108 -0.86 -0.45 4.21
C GLN A 108 0.24 -1.37 4.72
N LYS A 109 -0.02 -2.09 5.82
CA LYS A 109 0.84 -3.20 6.26
C LYS A 109 0.68 -4.40 5.34
N MET A 110 1.81 -4.96 4.90
CA MET A 110 1.89 -6.13 4.03
C MET A 110 2.48 -7.33 4.80
N LYS A 111 2.54 -8.49 4.14
CA LYS A 111 3.30 -9.64 4.66
C LYS A 111 4.74 -9.21 4.99
N SER A 112 5.25 -9.72 6.11
CA SER A 112 6.64 -9.46 6.51
C SER A 112 7.60 -10.39 5.77
N PHE A 113 8.80 -9.87 5.49
CA PHE A 113 9.87 -10.60 4.81
C PHE A 113 11.17 -10.40 5.57
N GLY A 114 11.81 -11.49 5.97
CA GLY A 114 13.13 -11.44 6.62
C GLY A 114 14.27 -11.08 5.66
N ARG A 115 14.03 -11.23 4.35
CA ARG A 115 14.97 -10.93 3.27
C ARG A 115 14.20 -10.64 1.99
N ALA A 116 14.78 -9.80 1.13
CA ALA A 116 14.33 -9.55 -0.22
C ALA A 116 15.49 -8.93 -1.01
N GLN A 117 15.55 -9.16 -2.32
CA GLN A 117 16.47 -8.44 -3.22
C GLN A 117 15.79 -7.26 -3.93
N ALA A 118 14.47 -7.31 -4.04
CA ALA A 118 13.66 -6.25 -4.62
C ALA A 118 12.22 -6.37 -4.11
N PHE A 119 11.46 -5.29 -4.33
CA PHE A 119 10.02 -5.26 -4.14
C PHE A 119 9.36 -4.85 -5.46
N ALA A 120 8.16 -5.34 -5.70
CA ALA A 120 7.41 -5.05 -6.91
C ALA A 120 5.91 -4.95 -6.64
N VAL A 121 5.19 -4.26 -7.53
CA VAL A 121 3.73 -4.30 -7.59
C VAL A 121 3.32 -4.70 -8.99
N SER A 122 2.33 -5.59 -9.08
CA SER A 122 1.75 -6.01 -10.34
C SER A 122 0.28 -5.63 -10.47
N LEU A 123 -0.18 -5.49 -11.70
CA LEU A 123 -1.58 -5.35 -12.05
C LEU A 123 -2.16 -6.72 -12.41
N GLU A 124 -3.11 -7.20 -11.60
CA GLU A 124 -3.73 -8.51 -11.69
C GLU A 124 -5.20 -8.40 -12.09
N ASP A 125 -5.78 -9.48 -12.61
CA ASP A 125 -7.23 -9.62 -12.68
C ASP A 125 -7.84 -9.64 -11.27
N ALA A 126 -8.97 -8.96 -11.09
CA ALA A 126 -9.72 -8.94 -9.85
C ALA A 126 -10.06 -10.35 -9.36
N GLY A 127 -10.02 -10.56 -8.05
CA GLY A 127 -10.29 -11.85 -7.41
C GLY A 127 -9.22 -12.25 -6.39
N PRO A 128 -8.98 -13.57 -6.20
CA PRO A 128 -7.97 -14.05 -5.27
C PRO A 128 -6.55 -13.63 -5.67
N GLU A 129 -5.65 -13.64 -4.68
CA GLU A 129 -4.21 -13.48 -4.89
C GLU A 129 -3.70 -14.46 -5.95
N LYS A 130 -2.81 -13.97 -6.82
CA LYS A 130 -2.12 -14.79 -7.80
C LYS A 130 -0.87 -15.40 -7.18
N PRO A 131 -0.45 -16.60 -7.62
CA PRO A 131 0.79 -17.22 -7.15
C PRO A 131 2.04 -16.63 -7.81
N VAL A 132 1.90 -15.97 -8.96
CA VAL A 132 2.95 -15.27 -9.70
C VAL A 132 2.41 -13.96 -10.29
N PRO A 133 3.25 -12.92 -10.47
CA PRO A 133 2.81 -11.64 -11.02
C PRO A 133 2.49 -11.77 -12.52
N SER A 134 1.32 -11.29 -12.95
CA SER A 134 0.93 -11.28 -14.38
C SER A 134 1.56 -10.12 -15.14
N LYS A 135 1.49 -8.90 -14.59
CA LYS A 135 2.14 -7.70 -15.16
C LYS A 135 2.73 -6.84 -14.06
N VAL A 136 4.04 -6.91 -13.87
CA VAL A 136 4.76 -5.98 -12.97
C VAL A 136 4.70 -4.57 -13.55
N ILE A 137 4.26 -3.60 -12.75
CA ILE A 137 4.11 -2.21 -13.17
C ILE A 137 5.12 -1.26 -12.51
N VAL A 138 5.51 -1.55 -11.27
CA VAL A 138 6.57 -0.82 -10.57
C VAL A 138 7.47 -1.80 -9.84
N MET A 139 8.76 -1.48 -9.76
CA MET A 139 9.75 -2.28 -9.06
C MET A 139 10.87 -1.40 -8.49
N GLY A 140 11.45 -1.85 -7.39
CA GLY A 140 12.60 -1.20 -6.75
C GLY A 140 13.50 -2.26 -6.13
N LYS A 141 14.79 -2.16 -6.41
CA LYS A 141 15.82 -3.00 -5.77
C LYS A 141 16.15 -2.41 -4.39
N ILE A 142 16.52 -3.31 -3.48
CA ILE A 142 16.91 -2.98 -2.10
C ILE A 142 18.40 -2.63 -2.03
#